data_AF-A0A1I1AHV0-F1
#
_entry.id   AF-A0A1I1AHV0-F1
#
_cell.length_a   1.000
_cell.length_b   1.000
_cell.length_c   1.000
_cell.angle_alpha   90.00
_cell.angle_beta   90.00
_cell.angle_gamma   90.00
#
_symmetry.space_group_name_H-M   'P 1'
#
loop_
_entity.id
_entity.type
_entity.pdbx_description
1 polymer ?
#
loop_
_entity_poly.entity_id
_entity_poly.type
_entity_poly.pdbx_seq_one_letter_code
_entity_poly.pdbx_strand_id
1 'polypeptide(L)'
;MLQDNTSSTMVLASDDLELLQKFLEAWCEENDVDPNSDQARFIASGLFNWYQFELADRALMKTEPPEELPESTELKQLLRQLAAA
;
A
#
# COMPACT_ATOMS: atom_id res chain seq x y z
N MET A 1 30.95 13.54 -22.32
CA MET A 1 30.34 13.97 -21.06
C MET A 1 29.72 12.75 -20.43
N LEU A 2 30.33 12.26 -19.34
CA LEU A 2 29.82 11.13 -18.58
C LEU A 2 28.64 11.66 -17.76
N GLN A 3 27.43 11.17 -18.04
CA GLN A 3 26.27 11.48 -17.23
C GLN A 3 26.46 10.81 -15.88
N ASP A 4 26.75 11.61 -14.85
CA ASP A 4 26.65 11.20 -13.46
C ASP A 4 25.18 10.86 -13.20
N ASN A 5 24.84 9.58 -13.35
CA ASN A 5 23.57 9.02 -12.91
C ASN A 5 23.64 8.91 -11.39
N THR A 6 23.54 10.06 -10.71
CA THR A 6 23.27 10.10 -9.28
C THR A 6 21.87 9.52 -9.10
N SER A 7 21.79 8.19 -8.95
CA SER A 7 20.66 7.54 -8.31
C SER A 7 20.51 8.22 -6.97
N SER A 8 19.63 9.22 -6.91
CA SER A 8 19.28 9.91 -5.69
C SER A 8 18.69 8.82 -4.81
N THR A 9 19.51 8.31 -3.89
CA THR A 9 19.11 7.27 -2.95
C THR A 9 18.12 7.96 -2.03
N MET A 10 16.85 7.90 -2.42
CA MET A 10 15.80 8.69 -1.79
C MET A 10 15.62 8.14 -0.38
N VAL A 11 16.00 8.94 0.61
CA VAL A 11 15.94 8.54 2.02
C VAL A 11 14.47 8.35 2.39
N LEU A 12 14.10 7.12 2.75
CA LEU A 12 12.78 6.81 3.26
C LEU A 12 12.60 7.49 4.61
N ALA A 13 11.49 8.21 4.75
CA ALA A 13 11.09 8.79 6.02
C ALA A 13 10.51 7.70 6.94
N SER A 14 10.41 7.99 8.24
CA SER A 14 9.92 7.02 9.22
C SER A 14 8.48 6.56 8.94
N ASP A 15 7.65 7.45 8.42
CA ASP A 15 6.27 7.15 8.01
C ASP A 15 6.22 6.24 6.77
N ASP A 16 7.19 6.33 5.85
CA ASP A 16 7.32 5.39 4.73
C ASP A 16 7.60 3.97 5.24
N LEU A 17 8.51 3.83 6.22
CA LEU A 17 8.87 2.53 6.79
C LEU A 17 7.70 1.91 7.56
N GLU A 18 6.96 2.71 8.33
CA GLU A 18 5.77 2.25 9.03
C GLU A 18 4.67 1.77 8.06
N LEU A 19 4.48 2.48 6.94
CA LEU A 19 3.54 2.08 5.90
C LEU A 19 3.95 0.74 5.26
N LEU A 20 5.21 0.62 4.86
CA LEU A 20 5.74 -0.62 4.25
C LEU A 20 5.69 -1.79 5.22
N GLN A 21 5.93 -1.55 6.51
CA GLN A 21 5.80 -2.56 7.55
C GLN A 21 4.36 -3.06 7.67
N LYS A 22 3.37 -2.15 7.72
CA LYS A 22 1.95 -2.54 7.76
C LYS A 22 1.54 -3.38 6.55
N PHE A 23 2.00 -3.01 5.36
CA PHE A 23 1.76 -3.80 4.15
C PHE A 23 2.37 -5.20 4.24
N LEU A 24 3.61 -5.30 4.72
CA LEU A 24 4.29 -6.59 4.87
C LEU A 24 3.58 -7.48 5.90
N GLU A 25 3.17 -6.92 7.04
CA GLU A 25 2.45 -7.63 8.10
C GLU A 25 1.11 -8.18 7.59
N ALA A 26 0.32 -7.35 6.91
CA ALA A 26 -0.96 -7.78 6.33
C ALA A 26 -0.76 -8.88 5.28
N TRP A 27 0.23 -8.74 4.40
CA TRP A 27 0.53 -9.77 3.41
C TRP A 27 0.97 -11.09 4.06
N CYS A 28 1.79 -11.03 5.11
CA CYS A 28 2.22 -12.22 5.85
C CYS A 28 1.03 -12.93 6.53
N GLU A 29 0.12 -12.17 7.13
CA GLU A 29 -1.10 -12.70 7.75
C GLU A 29 -2.01 -13.38 6.71
N GLU A 30 -2.24 -12.74 5.56
CA GLU A 30 -3.08 -13.29 4.49
C GLU A 30 -2.51 -14.57 3.85
N ASN A 31 -1.18 -14.73 3.87
CA ASN A 31 -0.49 -15.84 3.20
C ASN A 31 0.04 -16.91 4.17
N ASP A 32 -0.23 -16.78 5.48
CA ASP A 32 0.28 -17.66 6.54
C ASP A 32 1.82 -17.80 6.50
N VAL A 33 2.50 -16.68 6.28
CA VAL A 33 3.97 -16.60 6.17
C VAL A 33 4.55 -15.97 7.44
N ASP A 34 5.60 -16.59 8.01
CA ASP A 34 6.36 -15.98 9.11
C ASP A 34 7.05 -14.69 8.63
N PRO A 35 6.83 -13.53 9.29
CA PRO A 35 7.50 -12.27 8.97
C PRO A 35 9.03 -12.33 8.98
N ASN A 36 9.62 -13.31 9.67
CA ASN A 36 11.08 -13.50 9.74
C ASN A 36 11.63 -14.45 8.67
N SER A 37 10.74 -15.05 7.87
CA SER A 37 11.14 -15.99 6.82
C SER A 37 11.88 -15.31 5.67
N ASP A 38 12.65 -16.10 4.92
CA ASP A 38 13.31 -15.63 3.70
C ASP A 38 12.29 -15.17 2.65
N GLN A 39 11.08 -15.75 2.66
CA GLN A 39 9.97 -15.35 1.79
C GLN A 39 9.48 -13.94 2.14
N ALA A 40 9.24 -13.66 3.42
CA ALA A 40 8.88 -12.31 3.87
C ALA A 40 9.97 -11.29 3.54
N ARG A 41 11.26 -11.66 3.68
CA ARG A 41 12.39 -10.80 3.30
C ARG A 41 12.43 -10.50 1.79
N PHE A 42 12.11 -11.49 0.96
CA PHE A 42 12.01 -11.30 -0.49
C PHE A 42 10.90 -10.31 -0.85
N ILE A 43 9.71 -10.48 -0.25
CA ILE A 43 8.57 -9.58 -0.47
C ILE A 43 8.88 -8.17 0.05
N ALA A 44 9.48 -8.04 1.22
CA ALA A 44 9.93 -6.75 1.75
C ALA A 44 10.86 -6.03 0.75
N SER A 45 11.82 -6.74 0.16
CA SER A 45 12.73 -6.17 -0.84
C SER A 45 11.98 -5.68 -2.09
N GLY A 46 10.96 -6.42 -2.53
CA GLY A 46 10.07 -6.02 -3.63
C GLY A 46 9.25 -4.77 -3.29
N LEU A 47 8.63 -4.73 -2.10
CA LEU A 47 7.87 -3.58 -1.60
C LEU A 47 8.73 -2.31 -1.53
N PHE A 48 9.96 -2.42 -1.03
CA PHE A 48 10.91 -1.31 -0.98
C PHE A 48 11.28 -0.79 -2.38
N ASN A 49 11.47 -1.68 -3.35
CA ASN A 49 11.80 -1.30 -4.72
C ASN A 49 10.61 -0.59 -5.38
N TRP A 50 9.43 -1.21 -5.33
CA TRP A 50 8.20 -0.63 -5.86
C TRP A 50 7.93 0.76 -5.27
N TYR A 51 8.04 0.89 -3.95
CA TYR A 51 7.80 2.16 -3.26
C TYR A 51 8.81 3.24 -3.65
N GLN A 52 10.08 2.88 -3.81
CA GLN A 52 11.13 3.85 -4.15
C GLN A 52 11.10 4.28 -5.61
N PHE A 53 10.85 3.36 -6.54
CA PHE A 53 11.16 3.57 -7.95
C PHE A 53 9.95 3.49 -8.89
N GLU A 54 8.88 2.82 -8.50
CA GLU A 54 7.72 2.59 -9.37
C GLU A 54 6.47 3.38 -8.94
N LEU A 55 6.40 3.78 -7.67
CA LEU A 55 5.27 4.54 -7.15
C LEU A 55 5.40 6.04 -7.48
N ALA A 56 4.65 6.46 -8.51
CA ALA A 56 4.68 7.83 -9.03
C ALA A 56 4.14 8.88 -8.03
N ASP A 57 3.20 8.49 -7.15
CA ASP A 57 2.63 9.38 -6.14
C ASP A 57 2.43 8.66 -4.81
N ARG A 58 3.40 8.82 -3.91
CA ARG A 58 3.40 8.21 -2.57
C ARG A 58 2.44 8.91 -1.61
N ALA A 59 2.10 10.17 -1.87
CA ALA A 59 1.23 10.94 -0.99
C ALA A 59 -0.17 10.33 -0.93
N LEU A 60 -0.64 9.79 -2.07
CA LEU A 60 -1.92 9.07 -2.16
C LEU A 60 -2.00 7.82 -1.29
N MET A 61 -0.87 7.20 -0.94
CA MET A 61 -0.89 6.04 -0.04
C MET A 61 -0.93 6.45 1.44
N LYS A 62 -0.57 7.69 1.74
CA LYS A 62 -0.56 8.25 3.10
C LYS A 62 -1.84 9.02 3.42
N THR A 63 -2.63 9.36 2.41
CA THR A 63 -3.93 9.98 2.64
C THR A 63 -4.86 8.95 3.27
N GLU A 64 -5.35 9.29 4.45
CA GLU A 64 -6.44 8.54 5.08
C GLU A 64 -7.63 8.53 4.12
N PRO A 65 -8.32 7.38 3.94
CA PRO A 65 -9.57 7.36 3.20
C PRO A 65 -10.51 8.41 3.79
N PRO A 66 -11.27 9.15 2.97
CA PRO A 66 -12.25 10.09 3.49
C PRO A 66 -13.16 9.38 4.50
N GLU A 67 -13.22 9.94 5.71
CA GLU A 67 -13.89 9.39 6.90
C GLU A 67 -15.36 9.04 6.63
N GLU A 68 -15.98 9.76 5.68
CA GLU A 68 -17.31 9.50 5.17
C GLU A 68 -17.27 9.29 3.65
N LEU A 69 -17.49 8.05 3.23
CA LEU A 69 -17.84 7.77 1.85
C LEU A 69 -19.18 8.47 1.55
N PRO A 70 -19.30 9.25 0.46
CA PRO A 70 -20.55 9.91 0.14
C PRO A 70 -21.65 8.87 -0.02
N GLU A 71 -22.83 9.16 0.54
CA GLU A 71 -23.96 8.25 0.48
C GLU A 71 -24.31 7.92 -0.98
N SER A 72 -24.05 6.69 -1.41
CA SER A 72 -24.42 6.24 -2.76
C SER A 72 -25.91 5.94 -2.83
N THR A 73 -26.65 6.79 -3.55
CA THR A 73 -28.06 6.59 -3.87
C THR A 73 -28.31 5.24 -4.55
N GLU A 74 -27.37 4.78 -5.37
CA GLU A 74 -27.45 3.50 -6.07
C GLU A 74 -27.33 2.32 -5.10
N LEU A 75 -26.36 2.34 -4.17
CA LEU A 75 -26.25 1.33 -3.12
C LEU A 75 -27.53 1.26 -2.26
N LYS A 76 -28.09 2.41 -1.90
CA LYS A 76 -29.36 2.48 -1.15
C LYS A 76 -30.52 1.84 -1.92
N GLN A 77 -30.58 2.01 -3.24
CA GLN A 77 -31.62 1.38 -4.07
C GLN A 77 -31.45 -0.13 -4.15
N LEU A 78 -30.22 -0.61 -4.37
CA LEU A 78 -29.93 -2.05 -4.43
C LEU A 78 -30.24 -2.76 -3.12
N LEU A 79 -29.87 -2.17 -1.98
CA LEU A 79 -30.19 -2.72 -0.65
C LEU A 79 -31.70 -2.83 -0.41
N ARG A 80 -32.49 -1.85 -0.87
CA ARG A 80 -33.95 -1.92 -0.77
C ARG A 80 -34.54 -3.03 -1.64
N GLN A 81 -33.98 -3.25 -2.83
CA GLN A 81 -34.44 -4.32 -3.72
C GLN A 81 -34.16 -5.70 -3.12
N LEU A 82 -32.98 -5.89 -2.53
CA LEU A 82 -32.62 -7.11 -1.81
C LEU A 82 -33.52 -7.38 -0.60
N ALA A 83 -33.87 -6.34 0.17
CA ALA A 83 -34.72 -6.48 1.35
C ALA A 83 -36.21 -6.74 1.04
N ALA A 84 -36.63 -6.54 -0.21
CA ALA A 84 -38.01 -6.72 -0.67
C ALA A 84 -38.23 -8.07 -1.41
N ALA A 85 -37.19 -8.90 -1.52
CA ALA A 85 -37.23 -10.25 -2.08
C ALA A 85 -37.38 -11.31 -0.99
#